data_AF-A0A3M1MLT7-F1
#
_entry.id   AF-A0A3M1MLT7-F1
#
_cell.length_a   1.000
_cell.length_b   1.000
_cell.length_c   1.000
_cell.angle_alpha   90.00
_cell.angle_beta   90.00
_cell.angle_gamma   90.00
#
_symmetry.space_group_name_H-M   'P 1'
#
loop_
_entity.id
_entity.type
_entity.pdbx_description
1 polymer ?
#
loop_
_entity_poly.entity_id
_entity_poly.type
_entity_poly.pdbx_seq_one_letter_code
_entity_poly.pdbx_strand_id
1 'polypeptide(L)'
;RGGGPVWRYQDADNYYICRANPLENNFRVYKVVNGNRRMMRTVNLKITSNQWHTIKIENIGDSIKCYYDGKLYLKAKDKTFRHGKIGVWAKADAVTYFDHLKVSAAK
;
A
#
# COMPACT_ATOMS: atom_id res chain seq x y z
N ARG A 1 -10.32 11.11 -2.09
CA ARG A 1 -10.44 9.88 -1.27
C ARG A 1 -9.39 8.87 -1.71
N GLY A 2 -8.92 8.03 -0.79
CA GLY A 2 -8.03 6.91 -1.08
C GLY A 2 -6.65 7.07 -0.45
N GLY A 3 -6.12 5.94 -0.01
CA GLY A 3 -4.90 5.89 0.77
C GLY A 3 -4.55 4.45 1.13
N GLY A 4 -3.53 4.30 1.98
CA GLY A 4 -3.11 3.00 2.48
C GLY A 4 -1.70 3.02 3.06
N PRO A 5 -1.16 1.84 3.40
CA PRO A 5 0.15 1.73 4.03
C PRO A 5 1.29 2.05 3.06
N VAL A 6 2.31 2.70 3.60
CA VAL A 6 3.64 2.83 3.01
C VAL A 6 4.65 2.04 3.83
N TRP A 7 5.62 1.42 3.16
CA TRP A 7 6.66 0.64 3.84
C TRP A 7 7.98 0.71 3.09
N ARG A 8 9.06 0.37 3.81
CA ARG A 8 10.44 0.60 3.37
C ARG A 8 10.60 2.03 2.83
N TYR A 9 9.95 2.98 3.50
CA TYR A 9 9.99 4.39 3.16
C TYR A 9 11.34 4.96 3.56
N GLN A 10 12.08 5.50 2.59
CA GLN A 10 13.35 6.17 2.83
C GLN A 10 13.12 7.67 2.93
N ASP A 11 12.44 8.23 1.93
CA ASP A 11 12.08 9.64 1.80
C ASP A 11 10.84 9.79 0.88
N ALA A 12 10.48 11.04 0.59
CA ALA A 12 9.29 11.37 -0.22
C ALA A 12 9.39 10.89 -1.69
N ASP A 13 10.57 10.48 -2.13
CA ASP A 13 10.86 10.05 -3.50
C ASP A 13 11.11 8.55 -3.60
N ASN A 14 11.25 7.83 -2.48
CA ASN A 14 11.71 6.44 -2.43
C ASN A 14 10.95 5.60 -1.40
N TYR A 15 9.91 4.87 -1.86
CA TYR A 15 9.08 4.03 -1.00
C TYR A 15 8.19 3.05 -1.79
N TYR A 16 7.64 2.05 -1.09
CA TYR A 16 6.50 1.28 -1.59
C TYR A 16 5.18 1.79 -1.00
N ILE A 17 4.10 1.64 -1.76
CA ILE A 17 2.76 1.97 -1.30
C ILE A 17 1.73 0.98 -1.84
N CYS A 18 0.78 0.60 -0.98
CA CYS A 18 -0.44 -0.08 -1.38
C CYS A 18 -1.64 0.85 -1.15
N ARG A 19 -2.41 1.10 -2.20
CA ARG A 19 -3.47 2.11 -2.23
C ARG A 19 -4.81 1.46 -2.52
N ALA A 20 -5.77 1.66 -1.63
CA ALA A 20 -7.18 1.49 -1.90
C ALA A 20 -7.77 2.82 -2.37
N ASN A 21 -8.46 2.82 -3.51
CA ASN A 21 -9.10 4.02 -4.04
C ASN A 21 -10.59 3.76 -4.38
N PRO A 22 -11.53 4.32 -3.60
CA PRO A 22 -12.96 4.15 -3.86
C PRO A 22 -13.45 4.93 -5.09
N LEU A 23 -12.80 6.02 -5.50
CA LEU A 23 -13.21 6.80 -6.67
C LEU A 23 -12.89 6.07 -7.98
N GLU A 24 -11.80 5.32 -7.99
CA GLU A 24 -11.35 4.58 -9.17
C GLU A 24 -11.64 3.07 -9.08
N ASN A 25 -12.34 2.62 -8.02
CA ASN A 25 -12.60 1.20 -7.71
C ASN A 25 -11.40 0.28 -7.96
N ASN A 26 -10.25 0.64 -7.40
CA ASN A 26 -9.04 -0.15 -7.55
C ASN A 26 -8.23 -0.29 -6.26
N PHE A 27 -7.62 -1.46 -6.17
CA PHE A 27 -6.60 -1.78 -5.20
C PHE A 27 -5.28 -2.00 -5.94
N ARG A 28 -4.26 -1.22 -5.58
CA ARG A 28 -3.02 -1.13 -6.35
C ARG A 28 -1.81 -1.13 -5.45
N VAL A 29 -0.71 -1.67 -5.96
CA VAL A 29 0.59 -1.57 -5.31
C VAL A 29 1.58 -0.93 -6.27
N TYR A 30 2.31 0.06 -5.75
CA TYR A 30 3.28 0.87 -6.48
C TYR A 30 4.63 0.84 -5.76
N LYS A 31 5.67 1.17 -6.52
CA LYS A 31 6.93 1.68 -5.99
C LYS A 31 7.16 3.09 -6.50
N VAL A 32 7.74 3.95 -5.69
CA VAL A 32 8.22 5.27 -6.08
C VAL A 32 9.73 5.23 -5.98
N VAL A 33 10.43 5.60 -7.06
CA VAL A 33 11.89 5.65 -7.12
C VAL A 33 12.27 6.98 -7.74
N ASN A 34 13.04 7.81 -7.03
CA ASN A 34 13.38 9.17 -7.45
C ASN A 34 12.14 9.97 -7.87
N GLY A 35 11.07 9.91 -7.06
CA GLY A 35 9.80 10.59 -7.30
C GLY A 35 8.93 9.96 -8.39
N ASN A 36 9.46 9.00 -9.15
CA ASN A 36 8.73 8.34 -10.24
C ASN A 36 7.92 7.14 -9.71
N ARG A 37 6.60 7.32 -9.65
CA ARG A 37 5.65 6.27 -9.22
C ARG A 37 5.37 5.27 -10.34
N ARG A 38 5.78 4.03 -10.13
CA ARG A 38 5.57 2.88 -11.03
C ARG A 38 4.60 1.87 -10.42
N MET A 39 3.57 1.50 -11.17
CA MET A 39 2.62 0.48 -10.75
C MET A 39 3.25 -0.91 -10.88
N MET A 40 3.17 -1.72 -9.82
CA MET A 40 3.65 -3.10 -9.84
C MET A 40 2.51 -4.08 -10.11
N ARG A 41 1.35 -3.90 -9.43
CA ARG A 41 0.12 -4.70 -9.65
C ARG A 41 -1.13 -3.86 -9.39
N THR A 42 -2.24 -4.30 -9.98
CA THR A 42 -3.58 -3.71 -9.83
C THR A 42 -4.63 -4.80 -9.87
N VAL A 43 -5.77 -4.52 -9.25
CA VAL A 43 -7.02 -5.26 -9.46
C VAL A 43 -8.18 -4.26 -9.40
N ASN A 44 -9.21 -4.48 -10.21
CA ASN A 44 -10.47 -3.77 -10.05
C ASN A 44 -11.21 -4.37 -8.86
N LEU A 45 -11.46 -3.55 -7.85
CA LEU A 45 -12.09 -3.95 -6.61
C LEU A 45 -13.01 -2.82 -6.18
N LYS A 46 -14.29 -3.13 -5.99
CA LYS A 46 -15.23 -2.17 -5.41
C LYS A 46 -14.78 -1.85 -3.98
N ILE A 47 -14.48 -0.59 -3.73
CA ILE A 47 -14.04 -0.08 -2.44
C ILE A 47 -15.10 0.92 -2.00
N THR A 48 -15.79 0.63 -0.90
CA THR A 48 -16.82 1.52 -0.37
C THR A 48 -16.18 2.70 0.36
N SER A 49 -16.88 3.84 0.34
CA SER A 49 -16.49 5.02 1.13
C SER A 49 -17.22 5.02 2.47
N ASN A 50 -16.70 5.77 3.44
CA ASN A 50 -17.30 5.94 4.78
C ASN A 50 -17.47 4.61 5.53
N GLN A 51 -16.58 3.64 5.26
CA GLN A 51 -16.53 2.35 5.92
C GLN A 51 -15.07 2.04 6.28
N TRP A 52 -14.88 1.34 7.39
CA TRP A 52 -13.57 0.83 7.78
C TRP A 52 -13.22 -0.41 6.97
N HIS A 53 -11.98 -0.46 6.48
CA HIS A 53 -11.43 -1.59 5.75
C HIS A 53 -10.03 -1.90 6.26
N THR A 54 -9.63 -3.17 6.20
CA THR A 54 -8.30 -3.60 6.60
C THR A 54 -7.42 -3.82 5.39
N ILE A 55 -6.29 -3.12 5.32
CA ILE A 55 -5.22 -3.39 4.36
C ILE A 55 -4.05 -4.01 5.11
N LYS A 56 -3.63 -5.22 4.69
CA LYS A 56 -2.45 -5.89 5.24
C LYS A 56 -1.41 -6.09 4.14
N ILE A 57 -0.15 -5.82 4.47
CA ILE A 57 1.00 -6.06 3.58
C ILE A 57 1.91 -7.08 4.25
N GLU A 58 2.31 -8.10 3.50
CA GLU A 58 3.42 -8.99 3.85
C GLU A 58 4.53 -8.78 2.84
N ASN A 59 5.70 -8.33 3.30
CA ASN A 59 6.88 -8.15 2.46
C ASN A 59 8.07 -8.92 3.04
N ILE A 60 8.34 -10.10 2.49
CA ILE A 60 9.40 -11.01 2.93
C ILE A 60 10.40 -11.17 1.78
N GLY A 61 11.64 -10.75 1.99
CA GLY A 61 12.64 -10.68 0.92
C GLY A 61 12.19 -9.74 -0.20
N ASP A 62 12.00 -10.29 -1.38
CA ASP A 62 11.46 -9.61 -2.56
C ASP A 62 9.95 -9.86 -2.79
N SER A 63 9.31 -10.70 -1.98
CA SER A 63 7.92 -11.13 -2.17
C SER A 63 6.97 -10.20 -1.43
N ILE A 64 6.12 -9.50 -2.17
CA ILE A 64 5.12 -8.56 -1.66
C ILE A 64 3.73 -9.16 -1.89
N LYS A 65 2.96 -9.33 -0.81
CA LYS A 65 1.56 -9.73 -0.83
C LYS A 65 0.70 -8.61 -0.21
N CYS A 66 -0.37 -8.23 -0.92
CA CYS A 66 -1.29 -7.20 -0.46
C CYS A 66 -2.69 -7.79 -0.29
N TYR A 67 -3.23 -7.66 0.91
CA TYR A 67 -4.53 -8.15 1.30
C TYR A 67 -5.48 -6.97 1.54
N TYR A 68 -6.74 -7.17 1.20
CA TYR A 68 -7.83 -6.24 1.46
C TYR A 68 -8.96 -7.03 2.13
N ASP A 69 -9.40 -6.57 3.31
CA ASP A 69 -10.39 -7.24 4.17
C ASP A 69 -10.10 -8.74 4.36
N GLY A 70 -8.84 -9.06 4.66
CA GLY A 70 -8.37 -10.43 4.92
C GLY A 70 -8.11 -11.28 3.67
N LYS A 71 -8.59 -10.87 2.49
CA LYS A 71 -8.40 -11.61 1.24
C LYS A 71 -7.16 -11.15 0.48
N LEU A 72 -6.36 -12.10 0.00
CA LEU A 72 -5.20 -11.82 -0.84
C LEU A 72 -5.63 -11.41 -2.24
N TYR A 73 -5.23 -10.22 -2.68
CA TYR A 73 -5.55 -9.70 -4.01
C TYR A 73 -4.33 -9.54 -4.91
N LEU A 74 -3.20 -9.07 -4.37
CA LEU A 74 -2.03 -8.74 -5.17
C LEU A 74 -0.80 -9.51 -4.70
N LYS A 75 -0.04 -10.04 -5.66
CA LYS A 75 1.31 -10.61 -5.47
C LYS A 75 2.28 -9.92 -6.43
N ALA A 76 3.34 -9.34 -5.88
CA ALA A 76 4.42 -8.71 -6.63
C ALA A 76 5.78 -9.26 -6.16
N LYS A 77 6.79 -9.17 -7.03
CA LYS A 77 8.20 -9.42 -6.69
C LYS A 77 9.01 -8.17 -6.98
N ASP A 78 9.71 -7.64 -6.00
CA ASP A 78 10.58 -6.48 -6.15
C ASP A 78 11.63 -6.39 -5.03
N LYS A 79 12.87 -6.06 -5.38
CA LYS A 79 14.01 -5.97 -4.46
C LYS A 79 14.63 -4.57 -4.35
N THR A 80 13.92 -3.54 -4.82
CA THR A 80 14.43 -2.16 -4.91
C THR A 80 14.79 -1.60 -3.54
N PHE A 81 13.86 -1.64 -2.58
CA PHE A 81 14.10 -1.20 -1.21
C PHE A 81 14.23 -2.40 -0.29
N ARG A 82 15.16 -2.37 0.67
CA ARG A 82 15.39 -3.46 1.63
C ARG A 82 14.98 -3.12 3.07
N HIS A 83 15.10 -1.84 3.43
CA HIS A 83 14.80 -1.31 4.76
C HIS A 83 14.15 0.07 4.62
N GLY A 84 13.64 0.61 5.72
CA GLY A 84 13.06 1.94 5.80
C GLY A 84 11.96 2.01 6.84
N LYS A 85 11.26 3.14 6.88
CA LYS A 85 10.16 3.41 7.81
C LYS A 85 8.84 2.82 7.31
N ILE A 86 7.87 2.81 8.21
CA ILE A 86 6.49 2.39 7.94
C ILE A 86 5.57 3.56 8.29
N GLY A 87 4.48 3.72 7.54
CA GLY A 87 3.51 4.76 7.79
C GLY A 87 2.25 4.58 6.95
N VAL A 88 1.48 5.66 6.84
CA VAL A 88 0.26 5.75 6.03
C VAL A 88 0.36 6.90 5.03
N TRP A 89 -0.36 6.81 3.93
CA TRP A 89 -0.36 7.81 2.87
C TRP A 89 -1.78 8.05 2.35
N ALA A 90 -2.13 9.31 2.13
CA ALA A 90 -3.37 9.73 1.50
C ALA A 90 -3.10 10.39 0.14
N LYS A 91 -3.98 10.17 -0.84
CA LYS A 91 -3.81 10.70 -2.21
C LYS A 91 -4.22 12.16 -2.28
N ALA A 92 -3.27 13.06 -2.56
CA ALA A 92 -3.53 14.47 -2.83
C ALA A 92 -4.37 15.13 -1.72
N ASP A 93 -5.53 15.67 -2.06
CA ASP A 93 -6.51 16.32 -1.18
C ASP A 93 -7.48 15.33 -0.50
N ALA A 94 -7.19 14.02 -0.54
CA ALA A 94 -8.05 13.02 0.08
C ALA A 94 -8.08 13.15 1.61
N VAL A 95 -9.28 13.35 2.15
CA VAL A 95 -9.57 13.04 3.55
C VAL A 95 -9.68 11.52 3.69
N THR A 96 -8.74 10.90 4.40
CA THR A 96 -8.70 9.46 4.70
C THR A 96 -8.30 9.26 6.15
N TYR A 97 -9.09 8.50 6.89
CA TYR A 97 -8.83 8.17 8.28
C TYR A 97 -8.06 6.86 8.37
N PHE A 98 -7.10 6.79 9.28
CA PHE A 98 -6.32 5.60 9.58
C PHE A 98 -6.37 5.34 11.08
N ASP A 99 -6.52 4.08 11.44
CA ASP A 99 -6.49 3.64 12.83
C ASP A 99 -5.94 2.21 12.91
N HIS A 100 -5.53 1.77 14.09
CA HIS A 100 -5.02 0.42 14.36
C HIS A 100 -3.81 -0.01 13.50
N LEU A 101 -2.90 0.92 13.17
CA LEU A 101 -1.65 0.58 12.49
C LEU A 101 -0.80 -0.34 13.38
N LYS A 102 -0.57 -1.57 12.92
CA LYS A 102 0.25 -2.57 13.60
C LYS A 102 1.37 -3.05 12.68
N VAL A 103 2.53 -3.29 13.27
CA VAL A 103 3.72 -3.79 12.58
C VAL A 103 4.28 -4.95 13.38
N SER A 104 4.62 -6.03 12.69
CA SER A 104 5.39 -7.14 13.25
C SER A 104 6.47 -7.56 12.26
N ALA A 105 7.60 -8.03 12.79
CA ALA A 105 8.57 -8.74 11.96
C ALA A 105 7.92 -10.03 11.42
N ALA A 106 8.28 -10.42 10.20
CA ALA A 106 8.00 -11.77 9.73
C ALA A 106 8.79 -12.75 10.62
N LYS A 107 8.11 -13.82 11.07
CA LYS A 107 8.77 -14.94 11.73
C LYS A 107 9.58 -15.75 10.72
#